data_AF-A0A1Q4R2P0-F1
#
_entry.id   AF-A0A1Q4R2P0-F1
#
_cell.length_a   1.000
_cell.length_b   1.000
_cell.length_c   1.000
_cell.angle_alpha   90.00
_cell.angle_beta   90.00
_cell.angle_gamma   90.00
#
_symmetry.space_group_name_H-M   'P 1'
#
loop_
_entity.id
_entity.type
_entity.pdbx_description
1 polymer ?
#
loop_
_entity_poly.entity_id
_entity_poly.type
_entity_poly.pdbx_seq_one_letter_code
_entity_poly.pdbx_strand_id
1 'polypeptide(L)'
;MILGFLAVLSASVAAGMRIALPILVILLLYGEPLLVNLLFLRWLPSQVLISIFTIWALFELLASKQLLGQRVLQVIQLIFAPLAGFVLSLTAAQFVGVEFRPLWLIGLLGGMISFVCKLVLTGWFFRLRGLPLWWSFIEDFLCVWLVLFAFRSPQHGGVIAMILLWLAVRSSTEWKRYYDGGRSPQRPEDVVDGESGREGDTEMG
;
A
#
# COMPACT_ATOMS: atom_id res chain seq x y z
N MET A 1 -19.86 15.13 8.40
CA MET A 1 -19.27 13.93 9.04
C MET A 1 -18.75 12.91 8.03
N ILE A 2 -19.59 12.31 7.17
CA ILE A 2 -19.16 11.24 6.21
C ILE A 2 -18.06 11.71 5.24
N LEU A 3 -18.14 12.94 4.75
CA LEU A 3 -17.13 13.53 3.86
C LEU A 3 -15.71 13.54 4.45
N GLY A 4 -15.60 13.74 5.77
CA GLY A 4 -14.32 13.74 6.46
C GLY A 4 -13.68 12.35 6.50
N PHE A 5 -14.48 11.30 6.75
CA PHE A 5 -13.99 9.92 6.70
C PHE A 5 -13.54 9.53 5.30
N LEU A 6 -14.25 9.97 4.26
CA LEU A 6 -13.85 9.71 2.88
C LEU A 6 -12.56 10.46 2.49
N ALA A 7 -12.41 11.70 2.95
CA ALA A 7 -11.16 12.47 2.78
C ALA A 7 -9.98 11.77 3.47
N VAL A 8 -10.17 11.36 4.72
CA VAL A 8 -9.18 10.59 5.50
C VAL A 8 -8.82 9.30 4.79
N LEU A 9 -9.81 8.55 4.33
CA LEU A 9 -9.60 7.29 3.63
C LEU A 9 -8.80 7.50 2.33
N SER A 10 -9.16 8.52 1.56
CA SER A 10 -8.46 8.89 0.33
C SER A 10 -7.02 9.30 0.58
N ALA A 11 -6.78 10.13 1.60
CA ALA A 11 -5.46 10.55 2.02
C ALA A 11 -4.62 9.36 2.55
N SER A 12 -5.22 8.46 3.32
CA SER A 12 -4.56 7.24 3.83
C SER A 12 -4.09 6.35 2.71
N VAL A 13 -4.94 6.11 1.71
CA VAL A 13 -4.59 5.28 0.56
C VAL A 13 -3.53 5.97 -0.30
N ALA A 14 -3.63 7.28 -0.53
CA ALA A 14 -2.61 8.03 -1.25
C ALA A 14 -1.22 7.91 -0.59
N ALA A 15 -1.16 8.03 0.73
CA ALA A 15 0.06 7.84 1.52
C ALA A 15 0.60 6.39 1.48
N GLY A 16 -0.30 5.42 1.31
CA GLY A 16 0.06 4.01 1.13
C GLY A 16 0.60 3.70 -0.26
N MET A 17 0.41 4.59 -1.23
CA MET A 17 0.98 4.46 -2.58
C MET A 17 2.38 5.09 -2.60
N ARG A 18 2.47 6.40 -2.34
CA ARG A 18 3.72 7.16 -2.30
C ARG A 18 3.80 7.95 -1.01
N ILE A 19 5.02 8.30 -0.58
CA ILE A 19 5.19 9.05 0.67
C ILE A 19 5.58 10.50 0.37
N ALA A 20 6.61 10.71 -0.44
CA ALA A 20 7.14 12.05 -0.67
C ALA A 20 6.14 12.88 -1.46
N LEU A 21 5.66 12.29 -2.56
CA LEU A 21 4.82 12.96 -3.54
C LEU A 21 3.52 13.51 -2.92
N PRO A 22 2.67 12.72 -2.23
CA PRO A 22 1.43 13.26 -1.70
C PRO A 22 1.66 14.29 -0.60
N ILE A 23 2.70 14.13 0.23
CA ILE A 23 3.07 15.11 1.25
C ILE A 23 3.53 16.42 0.60
N LEU A 24 4.36 16.34 -0.44
CA LEU A 24 4.84 17.51 -1.19
C LEU A 24 3.68 18.26 -1.87
N VAL A 25 2.74 17.53 -2.48
CA VAL A 25 1.57 18.14 -3.13
C VAL A 25 0.72 18.91 -2.12
N ILE A 26 0.47 18.34 -0.94
CA ILE A 26 -0.29 19.02 0.11
C ILE A 26 0.47 20.22 0.65
N LEU A 27 1.78 20.06 0.89
CA LEU A 27 2.64 21.14 1.37
C LEU A 27 2.65 22.33 0.38
N LEU A 28 2.71 22.05 -0.92
CA LEU A 28 2.69 23.07 -1.98
C LEU A 28 1.29 23.71 -2.13
N LEU A 29 0.22 22.94 -2.00
CA LEU A 29 -1.15 23.39 -2.30
C LEU A 29 -1.86 24.07 -1.12
N TYR A 30 -1.62 23.61 0.10
CA TYR A 30 -2.31 24.07 1.31
C TYR A 30 -1.39 24.78 2.31
N GLY A 31 -0.09 24.81 2.04
CA GLY A 31 0.89 25.59 2.78
C GLY A 31 1.21 25.09 4.19
N GLU A 32 1.98 25.91 4.88
CA GLU A 32 2.73 25.60 6.10
C GLU A 32 1.92 25.30 7.38
N PRO A 33 0.81 26.01 7.70
CA PRO A 33 0.26 25.94 9.06
C PRO A 33 -0.40 24.60 9.39
N LEU A 34 -0.88 23.85 8.39
CA LEU A 34 -1.55 22.56 8.62
C LEU A 34 -0.54 21.41 8.80
N LEU A 35 0.54 21.36 8.03
CA LEU A 35 1.52 20.27 8.12
C LEU A 35 2.55 20.49 9.23
N VAL A 36 3.05 21.73 9.42
CA VAL A 36 4.07 22.06 10.44
C VAL A 36 3.54 21.90 11.86
N ASN A 37 2.22 22.02 12.05
CA ASN A 37 1.61 21.76 13.34
C ASN A 37 1.52 20.26 13.69
N LEU A 38 1.57 19.38 12.67
CA LEU A 38 1.30 17.94 12.79
C LEU A 38 2.56 17.09 12.72
N LEU A 39 3.51 17.44 11.84
CA LEU A 39 4.86 16.93 11.92
C LEU A 39 5.53 17.67 13.07
N PHE A 40 6.18 16.96 13.99
CA PHE A 40 6.98 17.51 15.10
C PHE A 40 8.13 18.48 14.66
N LEU A 41 8.16 18.87 13.38
CA LEU A 41 9.03 19.83 12.70
C LEU A 41 8.62 21.30 12.95
N ARG A 42 8.10 21.63 14.13
CA ARG A 42 8.00 23.05 14.56
C ARG A 42 9.36 23.77 14.58
N TRP A 43 10.45 23.00 14.53
CA TRP A 43 11.83 23.46 14.63
C TRP A 43 12.48 23.74 13.27
N LEU A 44 11.90 23.31 12.15
CA LEU A 44 12.48 23.50 10.82
C LEU A 44 11.73 24.59 10.05
N PRO A 45 12.44 25.48 9.34
CA PRO A 45 11.79 26.44 8.45
C PRO A 45 11.15 25.69 7.27
N SER A 46 9.86 25.94 7.09
CA SER A 46 9.02 25.69 5.92
C SER A 46 9.73 25.48 4.59
N GLN A 47 10.56 26.45 4.19
CA GLN A 47 11.27 26.44 2.92
C GLN A 47 12.29 25.29 2.80
N VAL A 48 12.90 24.88 3.91
CA VAL A 48 13.80 23.72 3.94
C VAL A 48 13.00 22.43 3.83
N LEU A 49 11.81 22.37 4.44
CA LEU A 49 10.95 21.20 4.36
C LEU A 49 10.48 20.92 2.93
N ILE A 50 10.01 21.97 2.23
CA ILE A 50 9.64 21.88 0.81
C ILE A 50 10.83 21.41 -0.02
N SER A 51 12.02 21.95 0.23
CA SER A 51 13.23 21.59 -0.51
C SER A 51 13.62 20.13 -0.29
N ILE A 52 13.57 19.64 0.96
CA ILE A 52 13.83 18.24 1.31
C ILE A 52 12.81 17.33 0.63
N PHE A 53 11.52 17.62 0.73
CA PHE A 53 10.48 16.81 0.10
C PHE A 53 10.53 16.87 -1.43
N THR A 54 10.95 17.99 -2.01
CA THR A 54 11.16 18.11 -3.46
C THR A 54 12.30 17.20 -3.92
N ILE A 55 13.44 17.23 -3.23
CA ILE A 55 14.57 16.33 -3.52
C ILE A 55 14.15 14.87 -3.31
N TRP A 56 13.41 14.59 -2.24
CA TRP A 56 12.94 13.25 -1.92
C TRP A 56 11.92 12.73 -2.95
N ALA A 57 11.00 13.58 -3.43
CA ALA A 57 10.04 13.24 -4.48
C ALA A 57 10.73 13.04 -5.84
N LEU A 58 11.73 13.86 -6.15
CA LEU A 58 12.53 13.68 -7.36
C LEU A 58 13.31 12.36 -7.31
N PHE A 59 13.86 12.02 -6.14
CA PHE A 59 14.47 10.72 -5.89
C PHE A 59 13.43 9.59 -6.03
N GLU A 60 12.22 9.75 -5.48
CA GLU A 60 11.11 8.80 -5.61
C GLU A 60 10.75 8.53 -7.09
N LEU A 61 10.74 9.57 -7.92
CA LEU A 61 10.44 9.47 -9.36
C LEU A 61 11.58 8.86 -10.17
N LEU A 62 12.83 9.25 -9.88
CA LEU A 62 14.01 8.77 -10.59
C LEU A 62 14.36 7.32 -10.19
N ALA A 63 14.31 7.00 -8.90
CA ALA A 63 14.59 5.66 -8.39
C ALA A 63 13.55 4.63 -8.85
N SER A 64 12.30 5.05 -9.10
CA SER A 64 11.27 4.17 -9.63
C SER A 64 11.51 3.72 -11.09
N LYS A 65 12.41 4.40 -11.82
CA LYS A 65 12.81 3.97 -13.17
C LYS A 65 13.83 2.84 -13.20
N GLN A 66 14.48 2.53 -12.09
CA GLN A 66 15.48 1.46 -11.99
C GLN A 66 14.95 0.32 -11.11
N LEU A 67 15.07 -0.94 -11.56
CA LEU A 67 14.55 -2.11 -10.84
C LEU A 67 15.16 -2.28 -9.43
N LEU A 68 16.43 -1.91 -9.25
CA LEU A 68 17.11 -1.93 -7.94
C LEU A 68 16.65 -0.77 -7.05
N GLY A 69 16.51 0.42 -7.62
CA GLY A 69 15.98 1.60 -6.92
C GLY A 69 14.57 1.36 -6.42
N GLN A 70 13.73 0.72 -7.23
CA GLN A 70 12.37 0.36 -6.88
C GLN A 70 12.30 -0.55 -5.64
N ARG A 71 13.17 -1.57 -5.54
CA ARG A 71 13.19 -2.48 -4.37
C ARG A 71 13.58 -1.78 -3.08
N VAL A 72 14.64 -0.96 -3.13
CA VAL A 72 15.12 -0.23 -1.96
C VAL A 72 14.07 0.79 -1.51
N LEU A 73 13.53 1.54 -2.47
CA LEU A 73 12.51 2.55 -2.21
C LEU A 73 11.24 1.92 -1.63
N GLN A 74 10.86 0.74 -2.10
CA GLN A 74 9.69 0.01 -1.62
C GLN A 74 9.84 -0.45 -0.16
N VAL A 75 11.02 -0.93 0.25
CA VAL A 75 11.28 -1.29 1.67
C VAL A 75 11.20 -0.06 2.56
N ILE A 76 11.83 1.03 2.13
CA ILE A 76 11.77 2.32 2.84
C ILE A 76 10.31 2.76 2.94
N GLN A 77 9.58 2.79 1.83
CA GLN A 77 8.18 3.18 1.83
C GLN A 77 7.31 2.26 2.67
N LEU A 78 7.58 0.95 2.74
CA LEU A 78 6.82 0.05 3.59
C LEU A 78 6.94 0.40 5.08
N ILE A 79 8.15 0.79 5.51
CA ILE A 79 8.42 1.19 6.89
C ILE A 79 7.82 2.56 7.21
N PHE A 80 7.91 3.51 6.26
CA PHE A 80 7.46 4.89 6.47
C PHE A 80 6.00 5.15 6.06
N ALA A 81 5.34 4.24 5.33
CA ALA A 81 3.93 4.34 4.92
C ALA A 81 2.96 4.57 6.08
N PRO A 82 3.05 3.85 7.23
CA PRO A 82 2.16 4.13 8.35
C PRO A 82 2.34 5.55 8.91
N LEU A 83 3.57 6.06 8.94
CA LEU A 83 3.84 7.42 9.38
C LEU A 83 3.25 8.45 8.39
N ALA A 84 3.44 8.23 7.10
CA ALA A 84 2.86 9.08 6.05
C ALA A 84 1.33 9.08 6.13
N GLY A 85 0.72 7.90 6.28
CA GLY A 85 -0.73 7.73 6.39
C GLY A 85 -1.31 8.40 7.64
N PHE A 86 -0.59 8.33 8.76
CA PHE A 86 -0.95 9.02 9.98
C PHE A 86 -1.04 10.53 9.77
N VAL A 87 0.00 11.10 9.18
CA VAL A 87 0.11 12.55 8.95
C VAL A 87 -0.96 13.01 7.98
N LEU A 88 -1.08 12.35 6.81
CA LEU A 88 -2.03 12.75 5.78
C LEU A 88 -3.48 12.67 6.26
N SER A 89 -3.81 11.65 7.06
CA SER A 89 -5.14 11.46 7.61
C SER A 89 -5.49 12.52 8.62
N LEU A 90 -4.54 12.89 9.47
CA LEU A 90 -4.73 13.94 10.44
C LEU A 90 -4.87 15.31 9.75
N THR A 91 -4.07 15.57 8.71
CA THR A 91 -4.20 16.76 7.87
C THR A 91 -5.57 16.81 7.18
N ALA A 92 -6.02 15.71 6.57
CA ALA A 92 -7.33 15.65 5.90
C ALA A 92 -8.48 15.84 6.90
N ALA A 93 -8.39 15.23 8.08
CA ALA A 93 -9.40 15.38 9.14
C ALA A 93 -9.49 16.82 9.66
N GLN A 94 -8.35 17.49 9.86
CA GLN A 94 -8.32 18.89 10.27
C GLN A 94 -8.85 19.82 9.18
N PHE A 95 -8.48 19.58 7.93
CA PHE A 95 -8.92 20.39 6.80
C PHE A 95 -10.44 20.32 6.58
N VAL A 96 -11.02 19.12 6.70
CA VAL A 96 -12.47 18.91 6.52
C VAL A 96 -13.27 19.21 7.81
N GLY A 97 -12.60 19.65 8.88
CA GLY A 97 -13.26 20.05 10.12
C GLY A 97 -13.93 18.89 10.85
N VAL A 98 -13.29 17.72 10.90
CA VAL A 98 -13.84 16.55 11.58
C VAL A 98 -13.79 16.76 13.10
N GLU A 99 -14.95 16.98 13.72
CA GLU A 99 -15.12 17.16 15.16
C GLU A 99 -14.98 15.87 15.99
N PHE A 100 -14.26 14.87 15.48
CA PHE A 100 -14.08 13.60 16.17
C PHE A 100 -12.88 13.70 17.12
N ARG A 101 -13.14 13.70 18.42
CA ARG A 101 -12.11 13.44 19.46
C ARG A 101 -12.18 11.95 19.79
N PRO A 102 -11.06 11.20 19.73
CA PRO A 102 -9.66 11.63 19.62
C PRO A 102 -9.10 11.63 18.18
N LEU A 103 -8.50 12.76 17.77
CA LEU A 103 -7.84 12.92 16.46
C LEU A 103 -6.68 11.94 16.24
N TRP A 104 -6.00 11.52 17.30
CA TRP A 104 -4.91 10.54 17.22
C TRP A 104 -5.37 9.17 16.69
N LEU A 105 -6.63 8.79 16.95
CA LEU A 105 -7.21 7.54 16.45
C LEU A 105 -7.43 7.60 14.93
N ILE A 106 -7.80 8.77 14.40
CA ILE A 106 -7.93 8.98 12.95
C ILE A 106 -6.58 8.84 12.26
N GLY A 107 -5.54 9.46 12.84
CA GLY A 107 -4.18 9.27 12.36
C GLY A 107 -3.76 7.80 12.41
N LEU A 108 -3.99 7.12 13.54
CA LEU A 108 -3.61 5.70 13.69
C LEU A 108 -4.33 4.81 12.66
N LEU A 109 -5.63 5.02 12.47
CA LEU A 109 -6.42 4.28 11.49
C LEU A 109 -5.90 4.52 10.07
N GLY A 110 -5.57 5.77 9.75
CA GLY A 110 -5.00 6.10 8.45
C GLY A 110 -3.61 5.54 8.20
N GLY A 111 -2.78 5.47 9.25
CA GLY A 111 -1.48 4.79 9.21
C GLY A 111 -1.64 3.29 8.97
N MET A 112 -2.60 2.64 9.63
CA MET A 112 -2.91 1.23 9.41
C MET A 112 -3.42 0.96 7.98
N ILE A 113 -4.31 1.80 7.46
CA ILE A 113 -4.82 1.69 6.09
C ILE A 113 -3.69 1.85 5.08
N SER A 114 -2.84 2.87 5.26
CA SER A 114 -1.66 3.12 4.42
C SER A 114 -0.71 1.93 4.42
N PHE A 115 -0.43 1.37 5.60
CA PHE A 115 0.42 0.20 5.75
C PHE A 115 -0.15 -1.04 5.06
N VAL A 116 -1.44 -1.34 5.24
CA VAL A 116 -2.11 -2.47 4.57
C VAL A 116 -2.08 -2.29 3.05
N CYS A 117 -2.36 -1.09 2.56
CA CYS A 117 -2.31 -0.79 1.13
C CYS A 117 -0.90 -1.02 0.58
N LYS A 118 0.14 -0.49 1.25
CA LYS A 118 1.53 -0.67 0.83
C LYS A 118 2.00 -2.11 0.89
N LEU A 119 1.58 -2.88 1.90
CA LEU A 119 1.85 -4.32 2.00
C LEU A 119 1.28 -5.08 0.81
N VAL A 120 0.04 -4.79 0.41
CA VAL A 120 -0.60 -5.52 -0.70
C VAL A 120 -0.01 -5.12 -2.06
N LEU A 121 0.22 -3.82 -2.29
CA LEU A 121 0.99 -3.35 -3.45
C LEU A 121 2.36 -4.04 -3.52
N THR A 122 2.99 -4.23 -2.37
CA THR A 122 4.27 -4.90 -2.25
C THR A 122 4.20 -6.40 -2.51
N GLY A 123 3.19 -7.08 -1.97
CA GLY A 123 2.95 -8.51 -2.22
C GLY A 123 2.66 -8.79 -3.69
N TRP A 124 1.94 -7.90 -4.37
CA TRP A 124 1.72 -7.96 -5.82
C TRP A 124 3.04 -7.88 -6.60
N PHE A 125 3.94 -6.96 -6.22
CA PHE A 125 5.25 -6.83 -6.83
C PHE A 125 6.09 -8.12 -6.71
N PHE A 126 6.10 -8.74 -5.52
CA PHE A 126 6.81 -10.01 -5.31
C PHE A 126 6.22 -11.17 -6.14
N ARG A 127 4.89 -11.23 -6.30
CA ARG A 127 4.24 -12.29 -7.11
C ARG A 127 4.48 -12.10 -8.60
N LEU A 128 4.41 -10.87 -9.11
CA LEU A 128 4.55 -10.61 -10.54
C LEU A 128 6.00 -10.50 -11.03
N ARG A 129 6.99 -10.61 -10.14
CA ARG A 129 8.43 -10.79 -10.44
C ARG A 129 9.01 -9.86 -11.53
N GLY A 130 8.41 -8.68 -11.73
CA GLY A 130 8.70 -7.76 -12.81
C GLY A 130 7.48 -6.94 -13.24
N LEU A 131 6.99 -6.05 -12.36
CA LEU A 131 5.97 -5.09 -12.77
C LEU A 131 6.58 -4.15 -13.84
N PRO A 132 5.90 -3.92 -14.97
CA PRO A 132 6.39 -3.03 -16.01
C PRO A 132 6.52 -1.61 -15.44
N LEU A 133 7.50 -0.85 -15.95
CA LEU A 133 7.77 0.56 -15.56
C LEU A 133 6.51 1.45 -15.60
N TRP A 134 5.53 1.09 -16.44
CA TRP A 134 4.21 1.73 -16.53
C TRP A 134 3.42 1.68 -15.22
N TRP A 135 3.60 0.65 -14.38
CA TRP A 135 2.90 0.54 -13.11
C TRP A 135 3.25 1.69 -12.15
N SER A 136 4.53 2.07 -12.09
CA SER A 136 4.96 3.22 -11.30
C SER A 136 4.27 4.50 -11.75
N PHE A 137 4.10 4.69 -13.06
CA PHE A 137 3.47 5.87 -13.60
C PHE A 137 1.99 5.96 -13.20
N ILE A 138 1.28 4.83 -13.24
CA ILE A 138 -0.11 4.74 -12.77
C ILE A 138 -0.19 5.01 -11.27
N GLU A 139 0.74 4.47 -10.48
CA GLU A 139 0.80 4.68 -9.03
C GLU A 139 0.99 6.16 -8.69
N ASP A 140 1.93 6.83 -9.37
CA ASP A 140 2.21 8.26 -9.19
C ASP A 140 0.99 9.11 -9.56
N PHE A 141 0.38 8.82 -10.71
CA PHE A 141 -0.80 9.53 -11.19
C PHE A 141 -2.00 9.36 -10.26
N LEU A 142 -2.27 8.13 -9.81
CA LEU A 142 -3.38 7.84 -8.91
C LEU A 142 -3.16 8.45 -7.52
N CYS A 143 -1.91 8.48 -7.05
CA CYS A 143 -1.54 9.14 -5.80
C CYS A 143 -1.84 10.65 -5.84
N VAL A 144 -1.38 11.35 -6.88
CA VAL A 144 -1.69 12.79 -7.08
C VAL A 144 -3.19 13.01 -7.12
N TRP A 145 -3.91 12.17 -7.87
CA TRP A 145 -5.35 12.33 -8.02
C TRP A 145 -6.11 12.12 -6.70
N LEU A 146 -5.74 11.10 -5.93
CA LEU A 146 -6.33 10.83 -4.62
C LEU A 146 -6.09 11.99 -3.67
N VAL A 147 -4.90 12.56 -3.63
CA VAL A 147 -4.63 13.76 -2.82
C VAL A 147 -5.54 14.91 -3.24
N LEU A 148 -5.57 15.24 -4.54
CA LEU A 148 -6.41 16.33 -5.02
C LEU A 148 -7.90 16.11 -4.69
N PHE A 149 -8.39 14.87 -4.85
CA PHE A 149 -9.76 14.53 -4.51
C PHE A 149 -10.01 14.53 -2.99
N ALA A 150 -9.07 14.11 -2.16
CA ALA A 150 -9.21 14.14 -0.71
C ALA A 150 -9.58 15.53 -0.19
N PHE A 151 -9.06 16.59 -0.81
CA PHE A 151 -9.33 17.97 -0.39
C PHE A 151 -10.42 18.68 -1.23
N ARG A 152 -10.50 18.43 -2.54
CA ARG A 152 -11.49 19.12 -3.41
C ARG A 152 -12.82 18.39 -3.55
N SER A 153 -12.80 17.06 -3.57
CA SER A 153 -14.01 16.25 -3.74
C SER A 153 -13.88 14.92 -2.99
N PRO A 154 -14.02 14.94 -1.65
CA PRO A 154 -13.79 13.78 -0.82
C PRO A 154 -14.61 12.56 -1.24
N GLN A 155 -15.80 12.78 -1.80
CA GLN A 155 -16.69 11.72 -2.27
C GLN A 155 -16.02 10.85 -3.33
N HIS A 156 -15.48 11.46 -4.39
CA HIS A 156 -14.86 10.72 -5.49
C HIS A 156 -13.55 10.07 -5.04
N GLY A 157 -12.72 10.80 -4.30
CA GLY A 157 -11.45 10.27 -3.78
C GLY A 157 -11.64 9.12 -2.81
N GLY A 158 -12.67 9.20 -1.95
CA GLY A 158 -13.01 8.17 -0.98
C GLY A 158 -13.55 6.90 -1.65
N VAL A 159 -14.38 7.02 -2.70
CA VAL A 159 -14.86 5.85 -3.46
C VAL A 159 -13.71 5.12 -4.15
N ILE A 160 -12.79 5.86 -4.79
CA ILE A 160 -11.58 5.27 -5.39
C ILE A 160 -10.75 4.56 -4.32
N ALA A 161 -10.57 5.19 -3.16
CA ALA A 161 -9.86 4.61 -2.03
C ALA A 161 -10.54 3.35 -1.48
N MET A 162 -11.87 3.32 -1.41
CA MET A 162 -12.62 2.11 -1.03
C MET A 162 -12.43 0.98 -2.05
N ILE A 163 -12.45 1.28 -3.34
CA ILE A 163 -12.20 0.28 -4.39
C ILE A 163 -10.78 -0.27 -4.27
N LEU A 164 -9.79 0.59 -4.06
CA LEU A 164 -8.38 0.18 -3.86
C LEU A 164 -8.21 -0.66 -2.59
N LEU A 165 -8.86 -0.26 -1.50
CA LEU A 165 -8.84 -1.01 -0.25
C LEU A 165 -9.53 -2.37 -0.40
N TRP A 166 -10.65 -2.41 -1.11
CA TRP A 166 -11.36 -3.65 -1.44
C TRP A 166 -10.47 -4.60 -2.27
N LEU A 167 -9.79 -4.07 -3.30
CA LEU A 167 -8.81 -4.83 -4.07
C LEU A 167 -7.66 -5.33 -3.21
N ALA A 168 -7.20 -4.51 -2.26
CA ALA A 168 -6.15 -4.89 -1.33
C ALA A 168 -6.57 -6.09 -0.46
N VAL A 169 -7.77 -6.03 0.12
CA VAL A 169 -8.33 -7.14 0.92
C VAL A 169 -8.53 -8.38 0.06
N ARG A 170 -9.12 -8.25 -1.14
CA ARG A 170 -9.34 -9.40 -2.04
C ARG A 170 -8.04 -10.09 -2.44
N SER A 171 -7.00 -9.30 -2.75
CA SER A 171 -5.68 -9.83 -3.11
C SER A 171 -5.05 -10.64 -1.97
N SER A 172 -5.22 -10.19 -0.71
CA SER A 172 -4.72 -10.93 0.46
C SER A 172 -5.41 -12.29 0.66
N THR A 173 -6.71 -12.39 0.37
CA THR A 173 -7.47 -13.64 0.48
C THR A 173 -7.01 -14.68 -0.54
N GLU A 174 -6.66 -14.26 -1.76
CA GLU A 174 -6.10 -15.15 -2.79
C GLU A 174 -4.72 -15.70 -2.37
N TRP A 175 -3.93 -14.93 -1.61
CA TRP A 175 -2.65 -15.41 -1.08
C TRP A 175 -2.83 -16.51 -0.03
N LYS A 176 -3.82 -16.35 0.86
CA LYS A 176 -4.18 -17.38 1.86
C LYS A 176 -4.60 -18.69 1.19
N ARG A 177 -5.43 -18.61 0.13
CA ARG A 177 -5.87 -19.79 -0.63
C ARG A 177 -4.73 -20.53 -1.34
N TYR A 178 -3.78 -19.80 -1.92
CA TYR A 178 -2.60 -20.41 -2.55
C TYR A 178 -1.71 -21.15 -1.53
N TYR A 179 -1.57 -20.58 -0.33
CA TYR A 179 -0.80 -21.20 0.75
C TYR A 179 -1.51 -22.42 1.35
N ASP A 180 -2.83 -22.34 1.55
CA ASP A 180 -3.62 -23.45 2.09
C ASP A 180 -3.77 -24.61 1.07
N GLY A 181 -3.85 -24.32 -0.23
CA GLY A 181 -3.92 -25.33 -1.29
C GLY A 181 -2.61 -26.11 -1.52
N GLY A 182 -1.45 -25.52 -1.21
CA GLY A 182 -0.15 -26.20 -1.24
C GLY A 182 0.12 -27.11 -0.03
N ARG A 183 -0.81 -27.15 0.93
CA ARG A 183 -0.73 -27.95 2.17
C ARG A 183 -1.73 -29.11 2.20
N SER A 184 -2.18 -29.57 1.03
CA SER A 184 -2.88 -30.85 0.95
C SER A 184 -1.91 -31.94 1.42
N PRO A 185 -2.23 -32.71 2.49
CA PRO A 185 -1.37 -33.79 2.93
C PRO A 185 -1.16 -34.73 1.75
N GLN A 186 0.09 -35.04 1.44
CA GLN A 186 0.40 -36.23 0.65
C GLN A 186 -0.35 -37.38 1.31
N ARG A 187 -1.41 -37.85 0.66
CA ARG A 187 -1.96 -39.16 0.92
C ARG A 187 -0.80 -40.11 0.62
N PRO A 188 -0.31 -40.90 1.59
CA PRO A 188 0.70 -41.90 1.27
C PRO A 188 0.11 -42.77 0.16
N GLU A 189 0.82 -42.85 -0.95
CA GLU A 189 0.66 -43.95 -1.88
C GLU A 189 0.96 -45.21 -1.06
N ASP A 190 -0.09 -45.91 -0.64
CA ASP A 190 0.06 -47.28 -0.18
C ASP A 190 0.47 -48.11 -1.40
N VAL A 191 1.79 -48.14 -1.57
CA VAL A 191 2.55 -49.13 -2.29
C VAL A 191 2.15 -50.50 -1.75
N VAL A 192 1.45 -51.27 -2.57
CA VAL A 192 1.60 -52.73 -2.59
C VAL A 192 1.82 -53.13 -4.05
N ASP A 193 3.00 -52.78 -4.56
CA ASP A 193 3.62 -53.53 -5.65
C ASP A 193 4.58 -54.52 -5.01
N GLY A 194 4.33 -55.81 -5.23
CA GLY A 194 5.19 -56.88 -4.73
C GLY A 194 4.63 -58.26 -5.02
N GLU A 195 4.58 -58.65 -6.30
CA GLU A 195 5.39 -59.79 -6.78
C GLU A 195 5.24 -59.98 -8.29
N SER A 196 6.36 -59.73 -8.96
CA SER A 196 6.64 -60.15 -10.33
C SER A 196 7.45 -61.44 -10.27
N GLY A 197 6.98 -62.47 -10.98
CA GLY A 197 7.85 -63.43 -11.66
C GLY A 197 8.03 -64.81 -11.02
N ARG A 198 7.45 -65.83 -11.66
CA ARG A 198 8.11 -67.02 -12.26
C ARG A 198 7.08 -68.14 -12.46
N GLU A 199 6.82 -68.57 -13.68
CA GLU A 199 7.60 -69.60 -14.41
C GLU A 199 7.38 -71.00 -13.79
N GLY A 200 6.71 -71.89 -14.52
CA GLY A 200 6.62 -73.31 -14.15
C GLY A 200 5.37 -74.02 -14.64
N ASP A 201 5.57 -74.89 -15.63
CA ASP A 201 4.70 -75.95 -16.12
C ASP A 201 3.91 -76.70 -15.03
N THR A 202 2.79 -77.35 -15.40
CA THR A 202 2.65 -78.83 -15.53
C THR A 202 1.18 -79.29 -15.31
N GLU A 203 0.75 -80.26 -16.14
CA GLU A 203 -0.33 -81.26 -15.98
C GLU A 203 -1.80 -80.83 -16.20
N MET A 204 -2.41 -81.22 -17.33
CA MET A 204 -3.13 -82.48 -17.62
C MET A 204 -4.47 -82.64 -16.89
N GLY A 205 -5.54 -82.69 -17.70
CA GLY A 205 -6.92 -83.03 -17.35
C GLY A 205 -7.84 -82.86 -18.56
#